data_AF-A0A6P0WSZ7-F1
#
_entry.id   AF-A0A6P0WSZ7-F1
#
_cell.length_a   1.000
_cell.length_b   1.000
_cell.length_c   1.000
_cell.angle_alpha   90.00
_cell.angle_beta   90.00
_cell.angle_gamma   90.00
#
_symmetry.space_group_name_H-M   'P 1'
#
loop_
_entity.id
_entity.type
_entity.pdbx_description
1 polymer ?
#
loop_
_entity_poly.entity_id
_entity_poly.type
_entity_poly.pdbx_seq_one_letter_code
_entity_poly.pdbx_strand_id
1 'polypeptide(L)'
;GLQLGLGLWQGEYEERERQWLRWYDSEGKWILTDAEQESQRAEQESQRAEQESQRAEQESQRAEQESQRAERESQRAEQESQRAERLAQRLREAGINPDEIE
;
A
#
# COMPACT_ATOMS: atom_id res chain seq x y z
N GLY A 1 -1.97 47.12 1.71
CA GLY A 1 -0.56 46.96 1.32
C GLY A 1 -0.08 45.63 1.85
N LEU A 2 0.75 44.89 1.11
CA LEU A 2 1.38 43.67 1.61
C LEU A 2 2.25 44.04 2.81
N GLN A 3 1.95 43.48 3.99
CA GLN A 3 2.79 43.61 5.17
C GLN A 3 3.92 42.59 5.04
N LEU A 4 5.09 43.06 4.62
CA LEU A 4 6.30 42.28 4.47
C LEU A 4 7.34 42.79 5.44
N GLY A 5 7.99 41.87 6.14
CA GLY A 5 9.17 42.15 6.95
C GLY A 5 10.44 41.62 6.28
N LEU A 6 11.57 42.25 6.55
CA LEU A 6 12.89 41.81 6.10
C LEU A 6 13.68 41.31 7.32
N GLY A 7 14.28 40.13 7.21
CA GLY A 7 15.07 39.56 8.29
C GLY A 7 16.29 38.78 7.79
N LEU A 8 17.18 38.44 8.72
CA LEU A 8 18.37 37.64 8.45
C LEU A 8 18.03 36.16 8.56
N TRP A 9 18.19 35.42 7.47
CA TRP A 9 18.04 33.98 7.39
C TRP A 9 19.43 33.35 7.20
N GLN A 10 19.78 32.37 8.03
CA GLN A 10 21.03 31.62 7.89
C GLN A 10 20.78 30.42 6.97
N GLY A 11 21.55 30.32 5.89
CA GLY A 11 21.51 29.15 5.02
C GLY A 11 22.34 29.33 3.75
N GLU A 12 22.12 28.44 2.80
CA GLU A 12 22.88 28.40 1.56
C GLU A 12 22.13 29.11 0.41
N TYR A 13 22.82 30.03 -0.27
CA TYR A 13 22.36 30.67 -1.49
C TYR A 13 23.58 30.92 -2.38
N GLU A 14 23.47 30.66 -3.68
CA GLU A 14 24.61 30.69 -4.62
C GLU A 14 25.87 29.98 -4.10
N GLU A 15 25.71 28.75 -3.60
CA GLU A 15 26.82 27.90 -3.08
C GLU A 15 27.57 28.52 -1.87
N ARG A 16 26.98 29.51 -1.20
CA ARG A 16 27.57 30.18 -0.04
C ARG A 16 26.66 30.09 1.16
N GLU A 17 27.13 29.39 2.20
CA GLU A 17 26.46 29.33 3.49
C GLU A 17 26.76 30.59 4.31
N ARG A 18 25.78 31.50 4.43
CA ARG A 18 25.91 32.80 5.11
C ARG A 18 24.57 33.27 5.68
N GLN A 19 24.59 34.42 6.34
CA GLN A 19 23.38 35.19 6.65
C GLN A 19 22.93 35.95 5.40
N TRP A 20 21.73 35.63 4.93
CA TRP A 20 21.08 36.26 3.79
C TRP A 20 19.88 37.07 4.25
N LEU A 21 19.57 38.14 3.52
CA LEU A 21 18.33 38.88 3.73
C LEU A 21 17.19 38.14 3.04
N ARG A 22 16.13 37.83 3.79
CA ARG A 22 14.95 37.14 3.29
C ARG A 22 13.68 37.88 3.71
N TRP A 23 12.65 37.78 2.89
CA TRP A 23 11.34 38.36 3.19
C TRP A 23 10.50 37.37 3.99
N TYR A 24 9.73 37.88 4.95
CA TYR A 24 8.72 37.13 5.68
C TYR A 24 7.37 37.86 5.64
N ASP A 25 6.29 37.10 5.75
CA ASP A 25 4.91 37.61 5.75
C ASP A 25 4.50 38.24 7.09
N SER A 26 3.27 38.74 7.18
CA SER A 26 2.73 39.32 8.42
C SER A 26 2.65 38.33 9.60
N GLU A 27 2.75 37.03 9.34
CA GLU A 27 2.72 35.96 10.33
C GLU A 27 4.14 35.56 10.79
N GLY A 28 5.19 36.21 10.26
CA GLY A 28 6.58 35.90 10.57
C GLY A 28 7.14 34.70 9.81
N LYS A 29 6.41 34.18 8.82
CA LYS A 29 6.85 33.03 8.03
C LYS A 29 7.67 33.49 6.83
N TRP A 30 8.84 32.88 6.66
CA TRP A 30 9.70 33.15 5.51
C TRP A 30 9.00 32.79 4.21
N ILE A 31 9.04 33.72 3.25
CA ILE A 31 8.55 33.47 1.91
C ILE A 31 9.50 32.49 1.24
N LEU A 32 8.94 31.38 0.76
CA LEU A 32 9.68 30.36 0.03
C LEU A 32 10.17 30.93 -1.30
N THR A 33 11.40 30.58 -1.67
CA THR A 33 11.88 30.77 -3.04
C THR A 33 11.15 29.79 -3.97
N ASP A 34 11.10 30.08 -5.26
CA ASP A 34 10.48 29.19 -6.25
C ASP A 34 11.09 27.78 -6.21
N ALA A 35 12.41 27.69 -6.00
CA ALA A 35 13.14 26.43 -5.88
C ALA A 35 12.73 25.61 -4.63
N GLU A 36 12.55 26.27 -3.47
CA GLU A 36 12.05 25.59 -2.26
C GLU A 36 10.59 25.16 -2.43
N GLN A 37 9.77 25.95 -3.13
CA GLN A 37 8.38 25.60 -3.40
C GLN A 37 8.29 24.40 -4.35
N GLU A 38 9.12 24.35 -5.39
CA GLU A 38 9.22 23.20 -6.30
C GLU A 38 9.67 21.94 -5.55
N SER A 39 10.70 22.08 -4.71
CA SER A 39 11.21 20.97 -3.88
C SER A 39 10.14 20.43 -2.94
N GLN A 40 9.37 21.29 -2.26
CA GLN A 40 8.25 20.85 -1.42
C GLN A 40 7.16 20.12 -2.22
N ARG A 41 6.86 20.58 -3.44
CA ARG A 41 5.88 19.91 -4.30
C ARG A 41 6.37 18.54 -4.74
N ALA A 42 7.63 18.44 -5.15
CA ALA A 42 8.26 17.18 -5.55
C ALA A 42 8.30 16.18 -4.39
N GLU A 43 8.63 16.63 -3.19
CA GLU A 43 8.64 15.79 -1.99
C GLU A 43 7.22 15.35 -1.62
N GLN A 44 6.25 16.25 -1.69
CA GLN A 44 4.84 15.91 -1.43
C GLN A 44 4.29 14.93 -2.46
N GLU A 45 4.65 15.07 -3.74
CA GLU A 45 4.28 14.13 -4.80
C GLU A 45 4.91 12.76 -4.57
N SER A 46 6.19 12.72 -4.21
CA SER A 46 6.91 11.49 -3.87
C SER A 46 6.27 10.76 -2.69
N GLN A 47 5.91 11.49 -1.63
CA GLN A 47 5.21 10.91 -0.48
C GLN A 47 3.84 10.33 -0.85
N ARG A 48 3.11 10.99 -1.76
CA ARG A 48 1.81 10.48 -2.24
C ARG A 48 1.99 9.22 -3.07
N ALA A 49 2.97 9.21 -3.98
CA ALA A 49 3.29 8.04 -4.79
C ALA A 49 3.71 6.85 -3.93
N GLU A 50 4.51 7.09 -2.88
CA GLU A 50 4.92 6.05 -1.95
C GLU A 50 3.74 5.50 -1.14
N GLN A 51 2.84 6.37 -0.66
CA GLN A 51 1.61 5.94 0.01
C GLN A 51 0.70 5.12 -0.90
N GLU A 52 0.56 5.51 -2.16
CA GLU A 52 -0.25 4.76 -3.14
C GLU A 52 0.35 3.38 -3.39
N SER A 53 1.67 3.31 -3.57
CA SER A 53 2.41 2.05 -3.74
C SER A 53 2.22 1.11 -2.54
N GLN A 54 2.35 1.63 -1.31
CA GLN A 54 2.14 0.83 -0.10
C GLN A 54 0.70 0.28 0.00
N ARG A 55 -0.30 1.06 -0.43
CA ARG A 55 -1.70 0.60 -0.44
C ARG A 55 -1.92 -0.49 -1.48
N ALA A 56 -1.37 -0.32 -2.69
CA ALA A 56 -1.46 -1.31 -3.76
C ALA A 56 -0.78 -2.62 -3.35
N GLU A 57 0.39 -2.55 -2.71
CA GLU A 57 1.08 -3.73 -2.20
C GLU A 57 0.26 -4.44 -1.11
N GLN A 58 -0.32 -3.69 -0.18
CA GLN A 58 -1.17 -4.26 0.86
C GLN A 58 -2.42 -4.94 0.29
N GLU A 59 -3.05 -4.35 -0.73
CA GLU A 59 -4.20 -4.94 -1.42
C GLU A 59 -3.81 -6.24 -2.13
N SER A 60 -2.69 -6.23 -2.85
CA SER A 60 -2.14 -7.41 -3.51
C SER A 60 -1.87 -8.55 -2.53
N GLN A 61 -1.25 -8.26 -1.38
CA GLN A 61 -1.00 -9.25 -0.33
C GLN A 61 -2.30 -9.85 0.22
N ARG A 62 -3.36 -9.05 0.37
CA ARG A 62 -4.67 -9.56 0.83
C ARG A 62 -5.32 -10.45 -0.23
N ALA A 63 -5.30 -10.04 -1.49
CA ALA A 63 -5.83 -10.83 -2.60
C ALA A 63 -5.10 -12.17 -2.74
N GLU A 64 -3.78 -12.17 -2.59
CA GLU A 64 -2.98 -13.40 -2.61
C GLU A 64 -3.32 -14.32 -1.43
N GLN A 65 -3.47 -13.78 -0.21
CA GLN A 65 -3.88 -14.57 0.95
C GLN A 65 -5.27 -15.17 0.79
N GLU A 66 -6.22 -14.43 0.22
CA GLU A 66 -7.56 -14.93 -0.06
C GLU A 66 -7.51 -16.06 -1.10
N SER A 67 -6.75 -15.86 -2.17
CA SER A 67 -6.55 -16.87 -3.22
C SER A 67 -5.94 -18.16 -2.66
N GLN A 68 -4.92 -18.05 -1.80
CA GLN A 68 -4.33 -19.21 -1.12
C GLN A 68 -5.33 -19.93 -0.20
N ARG A 69 -6.23 -19.21 0.46
CA ARG A 69 -7.27 -19.83 1.30
C ARG A 69 -8.28 -20.58 0.46
N ALA A 70 -8.77 -19.96 -0.61
CA ALA A 70 -9.69 -20.58 -1.56
C ALA A 70 -9.08 -21.84 -2.20
N GLU A 71 -7.80 -21.78 -2.58
CA GLU A 71 -7.10 -22.94 -3.14
C GLU A 71 -6.99 -24.09 -2.12
N ARG A 72 -6.65 -23.79 -0.86
CA ARG A 72 -6.59 -24.79 0.20
C ARG A 72 -7.94 -25.42 0.49
N GLU A 73 -9.01 -24.63 0.46
CA GLU A 73 -10.37 -25.13 0.64
C GLU A 73 -10.77 -26.04 -0.52
N SER A 74 -10.51 -25.64 -1.75
CA SER A 74 -10.73 -26.45 -2.95
C SER A 74 -9.98 -27.79 -2.87
N GLN A 75 -8.69 -27.77 -2.50
CA GLN A 75 -7.91 -29.00 -2.33
C GLN A 75 -8.49 -29.93 -1.26
N ARG A 76 -9.03 -29.39 -0.16
CA ARG A 76 -9.68 -30.19 0.88
C ARG A 76 -10.97 -30.82 0.37
N ALA A 77 -11.82 -30.05 -0.30
CA ALA A 77 -13.05 -30.54 -0.90
C ALA A 77 -12.77 -31.64 -1.93
N GLU A 78 -11.74 -31.47 -2.76
CA GLU A 78 -11.34 -32.48 -3.74
C GLU A 78 -10.84 -33.76 -3.06
N GLN A 79 -10.02 -33.65 -2.02
CA GLN A 79 -9.56 -34.82 -1.24
C GLN A 79 -10.71 -35.55 -0.56
N GLU A 80 -11.69 -34.82 -0.03
CA GLU A 80 -12.87 -35.41 0.60
C GLU A 80 -13.71 -36.16 -0.45
N SER A 81 -13.96 -35.54 -1.60
CA SER A 81 -14.66 -36.17 -2.72
C SER A 81 -13.96 -37.45 -3.19
N GLN A 82 -12.65 -37.41 -3.39
CA GLN A 82 -11.86 -38.60 -3.76
C GLN A 82 -11.89 -39.70 -2.69
N ARG A 83 -12.01 -39.35 -1.40
CA ARG A 83 -12.15 -40.34 -0.32
C ARG A 83 -13.54 -40.95 -0.33
N ALA A 84 -14.58 -40.13 -0.46
CA ALA A 84 -15.97 -40.57 -0.55
C ALA A 84 -16.16 -41.50 -1.77
N GLU A 85 -15.63 -41.13 -2.93
CA GLU A 85 -15.71 -41.95 -4.15
C GLU A 85 -15.04 -43.32 -3.97
N ARG A 86 -13.82 -43.35 -3.40
CA ARG A 86 -13.11 -44.60 -3.09
C ARG A 86 -13.87 -45.47 -2.09
N LEU A 87 -14.49 -44.86 -1.08
CA LEU A 87 -15.29 -45.60 -0.10
C LEU A 87 -16.55 -46.17 -0.76
N ALA A 88 -17.26 -45.37 -1.54
CA ALA A 88 -18.44 -45.80 -2.30
C ALA A 88 -18.09 -46.95 -3.26
N GLN A 89 -16.95 -46.89 -3.93
CA GLN A 89 -16.46 -47.99 -4.77
C GLN A 89 -16.26 -49.27 -3.96
N ARG A 90 -15.59 -49.21 -2.80
CA ARG A 90 -15.37 -50.38 -1.94
C ARG A 90 -16.67 -50.97 -1.40
N LEU A 91 -17.65 -50.13 -1.08
CA LEU A 91 -18.98 -50.58 -0.64
C LEU A 91 -19.70 -51.33 -1.77
N ARG A 92 -19.66 -50.79 -2.99
CA ARG A 92 -20.19 -51.47 -4.18
C ARG A 92 -19.51 -52.80 -4.45
N GLU A 93 -18.18 -52.87 -4.32
CA GLU A 93 -17.42 -54.13 -4.43
C GLU A 93 -17.82 -55.16 -3.36
N ALA A 94 -18.21 -54.70 -2.17
CA ALA A 94 -18.74 -55.54 -1.10
C ALA A 94 -20.24 -55.89 -1.28
N GLY A 95 -20.89 -55.47 -2.37
CA GLY A 95 -22.29 -55.75 -2.66
C GLY A 95 -23.29 -54.87 -1.91
N ILE A 96 -22.84 -53.77 -1.30
CA ILE A 96 -23.68 -52.80 -0.59
C ILE A 96 -23.83 -51.57 -1.49
N ASN A 97 -25.06 -51.18 -1.83
CA ASN A 97 -25.30 -49.99 -2.63
C ASN A 97 -25.24 -48.72 -1.74
N PRO A 98 -24.20 -47.87 -1.84
CA PRO A 98 -24.07 -46.70 -0.97
C PRO A 98 -25.14 -45.62 -1.24
N ASP A 99 -25.77 -45.63 -2.43
CA ASP A 99 -26.83 -44.68 -2.80
C ASP A 99 -28.20 -45.04 -2.23
N GLU A 100 -28.32 -46.21 -1.58
CA GLU A 100 -29.53 -46.68 -0.88
C GLU A 100 -29.43 -46.52 0.65
N ILE A 101 -28.30 -46.02 1.16
CA ILE A 101 -28.08 -45.70 2.58
C ILE A 101 -28.29 -44.19 2.78
N GLU A 102 -29.54 -43.75 2.75
CA GLU A 102 -29.99 -42.43 3.23
C GLU A 102 -30.69 -42.55 4.58
#